data_AF-A0A9E6XY01-F1
#
_entry.id   AF-A0A9E6XY01-F1
#
_cell.length_a   1.000
_cell.length_b   1.000
_cell.length_c   1.000
_cell.angle_alpha   90.00
_cell.angle_beta   90.00
_cell.angle_gamma   90.00
#
_symmetry.space_group_name_H-M   'P 1'
#
loop_
_entity.id
_entity.type
_entity.pdbx_description
1 polymer ?
#
loop_
_entity_poly.entity_id
_entity_poly.type
_entity_poly.pdbx_seq_one_letter_code
_entity_poly.pdbx_strand_id
1 'polypeptide(L)'
;MSRRMAPAVVLLAAMLVAAAPAAAAPRVAATVPETLRTGQPVVVDGSARQAPRGARAVLQERRGRRWTARARARVRRDGTFALRWRGVGARAAVVVRVVLVDRRGRVVARGRMRVVHRTADPAPPPAPAADPSTAQAPVPADPDPPAPQAAVPTWPGFTPGGPLVVVADAQRLHSLGADRWDVWTCGDVGGATAQDAAAVLDGRIVPYFAWLSGGRYRPEFRARGALDGSDPSGCAPEARRLSAGRDGALIVQTERISASNDLCADDSSTLDPCAGEPTTLPGNDRIAWIGPGELFGAGAHISTVAHELGHALTWPHAFTGRLRIEIGGVEVGVEYDDPLDVMGYERLWGTGGWTDPSAGVFALKATQAIDRIAAGWVPDAAMTVHDRPAALYVLGPLDEPGLQVVTIPTGDPRAFLTLEARVDRPFDAVPGDGIVVSAVDQRPASCTTFDDAPVGCWGQVRRQSPAPNAPDSLDSLLGVGDAVSVAGVRIAVTGRSGDRFAVRVDGERAHFDPLLPALCLLAPDVCGALQGPLPG
;
A
#
# COMPACT_ATOMS: atom_id res chain seq x y z
N MET A 1 85.65 4.56 -29.07
CA MET A 1 85.04 5.11 -27.84
C MET A 1 83.74 4.35 -27.58
N SER A 2 83.80 3.29 -26.78
CA SER A 2 82.66 2.44 -26.42
C SER A 2 82.39 2.65 -24.93
N ARG A 3 81.27 3.31 -24.60
CA ARG A 3 80.83 3.52 -23.20
C ARG A 3 79.88 2.38 -22.83
N ARG A 4 80.35 1.55 -21.90
CA ARG A 4 79.59 0.46 -21.27
C ARG A 4 78.55 1.05 -20.32
N MET A 5 77.30 0.60 -20.47
CA MET A 5 76.20 0.83 -19.53
C MET A 5 76.44 0.04 -18.24
N ALA A 6 76.24 0.68 -17.10
CA ALA A 6 76.10 0.03 -15.79
C ALA A 6 74.59 -0.06 -15.43
N PRO A 7 74.12 -1.16 -14.84
CA PRO A 7 72.73 -1.30 -14.45
C PRO A 7 72.44 -0.55 -13.14
N ALA A 8 71.36 0.24 -13.15
CA ALA A 8 70.79 0.86 -11.95
C ALA A 8 69.99 -0.20 -11.17
N VAL A 9 70.48 -0.53 -9.97
CA VAL A 9 69.75 -1.34 -8.99
C VAL A 9 68.75 -0.42 -8.28
N VAL A 10 67.47 -0.60 -8.58
CA VAL A 10 66.35 0.05 -7.87
C VAL A 10 66.07 -0.77 -6.61
N LEU A 11 66.39 -0.19 -5.44
CA LEU A 11 66.06 -0.74 -4.13
C LEU A 11 64.59 -0.42 -3.82
N LEU A 12 63.71 -1.42 -3.95
CA LEU A 12 62.30 -1.34 -3.54
C LEU A 12 62.22 -1.56 -2.02
N ALA A 13 62.15 -0.48 -1.24
CA ALA A 13 61.87 -0.55 0.19
C ALA A 13 60.36 -0.79 0.41
N ALA A 14 59.97 -2.03 0.68
CA ALA A 14 58.60 -2.37 1.05
C ALA A 14 58.29 -1.85 2.46
N MET A 15 57.61 -0.70 2.56
CA MET A 15 57.04 -0.22 3.82
C MET A 15 55.81 -1.08 4.19
N LEU A 16 56.04 -2.12 4.98
CA LEU A 16 55.00 -2.82 5.74
C LEU A 16 54.50 -1.88 6.85
N VAL A 17 53.54 -1.01 6.52
CA VAL A 17 52.70 -0.35 7.54
C VAL A 17 51.72 -1.41 8.03
N ALA A 18 52.00 -1.99 9.21
CA ALA A 18 51.03 -2.82 9.90
C ALA A 18 49.78 -1.97 10.18
N ALA A 19 48.73 -2.16 9.39
CA ALA A 19 47.45 -1.53 9.63
C ALA A 19 46.96 -2.00 11.00
N ALA A 20 46.97 -1.09 12.00
CA ALA A 20 46.41 -1.38 13.29
C ALA A 20 44.95 -1.85 13.08
N PRO A 21 44.52 -2.94 13.74
CA PRO A 21 43.17 -3.45 13.57
C PRO A 21 42.19 -2.32 13.85
N ALA A 22 41.36 -1.99 12.86
CA ALA A 22 40.37 -0.93 12.99
C ALA A 22 39.52 -1.23 14.23
N ALA A 23 39.53 -0.31 15.21
CA ALA A 23 38.71 -0.46 16.40
C ALA A 23 37.26 -0.66 15.96
N ALA A 24 36.69 -1.80 16.33
CA ALA A 24 35.35 -2.14 15.88
C ALA A 24 34.33 -1.08 16.34
N ALA A 25 33.42 -0.75 15.42
CA ALA A 25 32.50 0.36 15.58
C ALA A 25 31.45 0.08 16.67
N PRO A 26 31.10 1.07 17.52
CA PRO A 26 30.06 0.89 18.53
C PRO A 26 28.72 0.45 17.92
N ARG A 27 28.05 -0.52 18.55
CA ARG A 27 26.73 -1.03 18.12
C ARG A 27 25.74 -0.99 19.28
N VAL A 28 24.47 -0.78 18.97
CA VAL A 28 23.38 -0.77 19.96
C VAL A 28 22.21 -1.61 19.48
N ALA A 29 21.70 -2.44 20.38
CA ALA A 29 20.48 -3.23 20.23
C ALA A 29 19.56 -2.96 21.42
N ALA A 30 18.26 -2.89 21.19
CA ALA A 30 17.27 -2.67 22.23
C ALA A 30 15.97 -3.39 21.87
N THR A 31 15.28 -3.88 22.89
CA THR A 31 13.94 -4.45 22.79
C THR A 31 12.94 -3.37 23.14
N VAL A 32 12.17 -2.94 22.15
CA VAL A 32 11.10 -1.95 22.30
C VAL A 32 9.78 -2.71 22.08
N PRO A 33 8.80 -2.59 22.98
CA PRO A 33 7.49 -3.21 22.75
C PRO A 33 6.81 -2.59 21.54
N GLU A 34 6.08 -3.40 20.79
CA GLU A 34 5.37 -2.99 19.58
C GLU A 34 4.06 -2.27 19.88
N THR A 35 3.46 -2.56 21.03
CA THR A 35 2.20 -1.97 21.44
C THR A 35 2.28 -1.45 22.88
N LEU A 36 1.62 -0.33 23.15
CA LEU A 36 1.59 0.31 24.46
C LEU A 36 0.26 1.00 24.72
N ARG A 37 -0.24 0.87 25.94
CA ARG A 37 -1.38 1.68 26.39
C ARG A 37 -0.95 3.10 26.70
N THR A 38 -1.86 4.05 26.54
CA THR A 38 -1.61 5.46 26.89
C THR A 38 -1.19 5.57 28.35
N GLY A 39 -0.03 6.17 28.58
CA GLY A 39 0.52 6.36 29.93
C GLY A 39 1.19 5.13 30.56
N GLN A 40 1.17 3.96 29.91
CA GLN A 40 1.82 2.75 30.41
C GLN A 40 3.34 2.99 30.57
N PRO A 41 3.91 2.73 31.76
CA PRO A 41 5.35 2.76 31.95
C PRO A 41 6.00 1.54 31.33
N VAL A 42 7.10 1.76 30.63
CA VAL A 42 7.84 0.75 29.87
C VAL A 42 9.30 0.83 30.23
N VAL A 43 9.92 -0.34 30.31
CA VAL A 43 11.37 -0.47 30.35
C VAL A 43 11.83 -1.00 28.99
N VAL A 44 12.62 -0.19 28.28
CA VAL A 44 13.30 -0.59 27.05
C VAL A 44 14.71 -1.04 27.45
N ASP A 45 14.89 -2.35 27.48
CA ASP A 45 16.18 -2.98 27.77
C ASP A 45 17.02 -3.12 26.50
N GLY A 46 18.34 -3.04 26.65
CA GLY A 46 19.24 -3.20 25.52
C GLY A 46 20.69 -3.39 25.89
N SER A 47 21.50 -3.59 24.86
CA SER A 47 22.94 -3.77 24.97
C SER A 47 23.70 -2.92 23.96
N ALA A 48 24.90 -2.52 24.34
CA ALA A 48 25.77 -1.64 23.60
C ALA A 48 27.19 -2.23 23.57
N ARG A 49 27.60 -2.74 22.40
CA ARG A 49 28.95 -3.29 22.22
C ARG A 49 29.91 -2.17 21.87
N GLN A 50 31.10 -2.19 22.48
CA GLN A 50 32.17 -1.20 22.25
C GLN A 50 31.74 0.25 22.54
N ALA A 51 30.82 0.43 23.49
CA ALA A 51 30.38 1.76 23.90
C ALA A 51 31.53 2.55 24.55
N PRO A 52 31.79 3.81 24.15
CA PRO A 52 32.79 4.65 24.80
C PRO A 52 32.54 4.78 26.31
N ARG A 53 33.61 4.90 27.10
CA ARG A 53 33.48 4.97 28.57
C ARG A 53 32.62 6.16 29.00
N GLY A 54 31.47 5.88 29.60
CA GLY A 54 30.51 6.91 30.02
C GLY A 54 29.49 7.31 28.95
N ALA A 55 29.36 6.51 27.88
CA ALA A 55 28.26 6.63 26.94
C ALA A 55 26.89 6.48 27.62
N ARG A 56 25.88 7.08 27.01
CA ARG A 56 24.47 6.97 27.41
C ARG A 56 23.66 6.41 26.26
N ALA A 57 22.73 5.52 26.57
CA ALA A 57 21.66 5.15 25.66
C ALA A 57 20.56 6.22 25.76
N VAL A 58 19.99 6.61 24.61
CA VAL A 58 18.93 7.60 24.51
C VAL A 58 17.83 7.05 23.62
N LEU A 59 16.63 6.86 24.17
CA LEU A 59 15.44 6.60 23.37
C LEU A 59 15.02 7.92 22.72
N GLN A 60 14.90 7.94 21.40
CA GLN A 60 14.41 9.07 20.63
C GLN A 60 13.07 8.70 19.98
N GLU A 61 12.13 9.65 19.94
CA GLU A 61 10.88 9.57 19.19
C GLU A 61 10.95 10.54 18.00
N ARG A 62 10.48 10.10 16.83
CA ARG A 62 10.35 10.93 15.64
C ARG A 62 9.08 11.78 15.75
N ARG A 63 9.23 13.09 15.57
CA ARG A 63 8.14 14.08 15.53
C ARG A 63 8.31 14.90 14.25
N GLY A 64 7.56 14.56 13.21
CA GLY A 64 7.82 15.02 11.85
C GLY A 64 9.23 14.60 11.40
N ARG A 65 10.07 15.58 11.04
CA ARG A 65 11.49 15.35 10.66
C ARG A 65 12.47 15.38 11.83
N ARG A 66 12.03 15.72 13.05
CA ARG A 66 12.93 15.91 14.21
C ARG A 66 12.89 14.71 15.15
N TRP A 67 14.05 14.36 15.71
CA TRP A 67 14.17 13.34 16.74
C TRP A 67 14.21 13.99 18.13
N THR A 68 13.27 13.64 19.00
CA THR A 68 13.19 14.16 20.38
C THR A 68 13.56 13.07 21.38
N ALA A 69 14.47 13.37 22.31
CA ALA A 69 14.85 12.43 23.37
C ALA A 69 13.69 12.22 24.34
N ARG A 70 13.34 10.96 24.63
CA ARG A 70 12.25 10.57 25.54
C ARG A 70 12.73 9.93 26.84
N ALA A 71 13.81 9.16 26.77
CA ALA A 71 14.42 8.52 27.93
C ALA A 71 15.95 8.50 27.76
N ARG A 72 16.68 8.49 28.88
CA ARG A 72 18.14 8.39 28.90
C ARG A 72 18.58 7.45 30.00
N ALA A 73 19.57 6.61 29.71
CA ALA A 73 20.16 5.70 30.67
C ALA A 73 21.67 5.63 30.45
N ARG A 74 22.43 5.46 31.54
CA ARG A 74 23.87 5.22 31.44
C ARG A 74 24.08 3.78 30.96
N VAL A 75 24.99 3.58 30.00
CA VAL A 75 25.45 2.24 29.64
C VAL A 75 26.33 1.71 30.76
N ARG A 76 25.98 0.53 31.29
CA ARG A 76 26.71 -0.16 32.36
C ARG A 76 28.05 -0.70 31.84
N ARG A 77 28.90 -1.19 32.75
CA ARG A 77 30.25 -1.69 32.40
C ARG A 77 30.20 -2.94 31.50
N ASP A 78 29.18 -3.75 31.65
CA ASP A 78 28.86 -4.94 30.83
C ASP A 78 28.21 -4.57 29.48
N GLY A 79 28.02 -3.28 29.19
CA GLY A 79 27.37 -2.80 27.97
C GLY A 79 25.84 -2.78 28.02
N THR A 80 25.20 -3.17 29.13
CA THR A 80 23.73 -3.18 29.22
C THR A 80 23.15 -1.83 29.62
N PHE A 81 21.88 -1.57 29.29
CA PHE A 81 21.14 -0.39 29.74
C PHE A 81 19.63 -0.70 29.83
N ALA A 82 18.92 0.11 30.64
CA ALA A 82 17.48 0.05 30.80
C ALA A 82 16.89 1.47 30.75
N LEU A 83 16.04 1.75 29.78
CA LEU A 83 15.43 3.05 29.54
C LEU A 83 13.98 3.06 30.03
N ARG A 84 13.66 3.90 31.01
CA ARG A 84 12.28 4.08 31.47
C ARG A 84 11.58 5.11 30.60
N TRP A 85 10.54 4.68 29.89
CA TRP A 85 9.75 5.50 29.00
C TRP A 85 8.28 5.39 29.37
N ARG A 86 7.58 6.52 29.37
CA ARG A 86 6.12 6.58 29.46
C ARG A 86 5.63 7.22 28.17
N GLY A 87 5.04 6.44 27.29
CA GLY A 87 4.33 7.03 26.14
C GLY A 87 4.10 6.10 24.96
N VAL A 88 2.85 6.01 24.56
CA VAL A 88 2.38 6.63 23.31
C VAL A 88 1.50 7.79 23.78
N GLY A 89 1.58 8.97 23.16
CA GLY A 89 0.70 10.09 23.50
C GLY A 89 -0.75 9.81 23.08
N ALA A 90 -1.50 10.85 22.70
CA ALA A 90 -2.78 10.66 22.01
C ALA A 90 -2.66 10.04 20.60
N ARG A 91 -1.44 9.90 20.07
CA ARG A 91 -1.18 9.36 18.72
C ARG A 91 -1.42 7.86 18.63
N ALA A 92 -1.94 7.41 17.50
CA ALA A 92 -2.15 5.99 17.19
C ALA A 92 -0.83 5.20 17.08
N ALA A 93 0.26 5.83 16.64
CA ALA A 93 1.59 5.23 16.61
C ALA A 93 2.72 6.25 16.83
N VAL A 94 3.90 5.77 17.24
CA VAL A 94 5.13 6.58 17.32
C VAL A 94 6.34 5.81 16.80
N VAL A 95 7.16 6.44 15.96
CA VAL A 95 8.45 5.88 15.54
C VAL A 95 9.51 6.22 16.58
N VAL A 96 10.19 5.22 17.11
CA VAL A 96 11.28 5.35 18.09
C VAL A 96 12.56 4.68 17.64
N ARG A 97 13.67 5.07 18.24
CA ARG A 97 14.97 4.37 18.13
C ARG A 97 15.81 4.60 19.36
N VAL A 98 16.76 3.71 19.63
CA VAL A 98 17.78 3.94 20.64
C VAL A 98 19.08 4.38 19.97
N VAL A 99 19.69 5.46 20.45
CA VAL A 99 21.02 5.91 20.02
C VAL A 99 22.00 5.88 21.19
N LEU A 100 23.28 5.66 20.89
CA LEU A 100 24.36 5.87 21.85
C LEU A 100 24.95 7.25 21.67
N VAL A 101 25.06 7.99 22.77
CA VAL A 101 25.76 9.28 22.80
C VAL A 101 27.00 9.20 23.69
N ASP A 102 28.09 9.82 23.25
CA ASP A 102 29.30 9.97 24.05
C ASP A 102 29.13 11.03 25.16
N ARG A 103 30.19 11.27 25.96
CA ARG A 103 30.16 12.29 27.03
C ARG A 103 29.98 13.72 26.52
N ARG A 104 30.28 13.97 25.24
CA ARG A 104 30.10 15.27 24.58
C ARG A 104 28.71 15.39 23.94
N GLY A 105 27.85 14.38 24.09
CA GLY A 105 26.51 14.35 23.52
C GLY A 105 26.47 13.99 22.04
N ARG A 106 27.59 13.57 21.43
CA ARG A 106 27.64 13.18 20.01
C ARG A 106 27.10 11.77 19.84
N VAL A 107 26.29 11.55 18.80
CA VAL A 107 25.78 10.22 18.46
C VAL A 107 26.91 9.37 17.89
N VAL A 108 27.24 8.27 18.56
CA VAL A 108 28.31 7.33 18.16
C VAL A 108 27.78 6.01 17.59
N ALA A 109 26.52 5.68 17.85
CA ALA A 109 25.82 4.55 17.21
C ALA A 109 24.31 4.82 17.15
N ARG A 110 23.65 4.26 16.14
CA ARG A 110 22.19 4.30 15.98
C ARG A 110 21.66 2.88 15.95
N GLY A 111 20.65 2.60 16.78
CA GLY A 111 19.89 1.37 16.73
C GLY A 111 18.86 1.41 15.61
N ARG A 112 18.25 0.25 15.35
CA ARG A 112 17.15 0.13 14.39
C ARG A 112 15.96 0.98 14.85
N MET A 113 15.23 1.52 13.88
CA MET A 113 13.94 2.16 14.15
C MET A 113 12.90 1.08 14.48
N ARG A 114 11.96 1.44 15.34
CA ARG A 114 10.82 0.64 15.75
C ARG A 114 9.62 1.56 15.77
N VAL A 115 8.46 1.04 15.43
CA VAL A 115 7.23 1.80 15.55
C VAL A 115 6.39 1.13 16.62
N VAL A 116 5.82 1.95 17.50
CA VAL A 116 5.09 1.51 18.68
C VAL A 116 3.67 2.01 18.54
N HIS A 117 2.72 1.10 18.41
CA HIS A 117 1.30 1.39 18.31
C HIS A 117 0.70 1.63 19.69
N ARG A 118 -0.32 2.47 19.72
CA ARG A 118 -1.20 2.61 20.86
C ARG A 118 -2.22 1.48 20.81
N THR A 119 -2.21 0.59 21.79
CA THR A 119 -3.34 -0.33 21.96
C THR A 119 -4.51 0.46 22.53
N ALA A 120 -5.68 0.36 21.92
CA ALA A 120 -6.92 0.77 22.58
C ALA A 120 -7.06 0.00 23.90
N ASP A 121 -7.63 0.64 24.92
CA ASP A 121 -8.11 -0.14 26.05
C ASP A 121 -9.12 -1.17 25.52
N PRO A 122 -9.05 -2.43 25.96
CA PRO A 122 -9.98 -3.45 25.49
C PRO A 122 -11.40 -2.91 25.68
N ALA A 123 -12.19 -2.94 24.62
CA ALA A 123 -13.60 -2.61 24.71
C ALA A 123 -14.23 -3.45 25.83
N PRO A 124 -15.14 -2.89 26.64
CA PRO A 124 -15.89 -3.70 27.59
C PRO A 124 -16.50 -4.89 26.82
N PRO A 125 -16.46 -6.12 27.39
CA PRO A 125 -16.96 -7.29 26.70
C PRO A 125 -18.40 -7.02 26.23
N PRO A 126 -18.74 -7.37 24.97
CA PRO A 126 -20.11 -7.23 24.50
C PRO A 126 -21.04 -8.00 25.43
N ALA A 127 -22.19 -7.42 25.73
CA ALA A 127 -23.24 -8.15 26.45
C ALA A 127 -23.50 -9.46 25.70
N PRO A 128 -23.63 -10.61 26.42
CA PRO A 128 -23.81 -11.89 25.77
C PRO A 128 -25.02 -11.84 24.85
N ALA A 129 -24.80 -12.09 23.56
CA ALA A 129 -25.86 -12.19 22.58
C ALA A 129 -26.73 -13.41 22.94
N ALA A 130 -28.05 -13.22 22.85
CA ALA A 130 -29.00 -14.31 23.03
C ALA A 130 -28.76 -15.38 21.97
N ASP A 131 -28.68 -16.63 22.44
CA ASP A 131 -28.37 -17.84 21.69
C ASP A 131 -29.46 -18.14 20.64
N PRO A 132 -29.18 -18.06 19.31
CA PRO A 132 -30.12 -18.52 18.30
C PRO A 132 -29.76 -19.95 17.89
N SER A 133 -30.29 -20.92 18.62
CA SER A 133 -30.14 -22.33 18.28
C SER A 133 -31.22 -22.84 17.34
N THR A 134 -30.75 -23.57 16.32
CA THR A 134 -31.40 -24.62 15.49
C THR A 134 -32.49 -24.26 14.48
N ALA A 135 -32.09 -24.26 13.20
CA ALA A 135 -32.58 -25.12 12.11
C ALA A 135 -32.43 -24.39 10.76
N GLN A 136 -31.49 -24.82 9.91
CA GLN A 136 -31.28 -24.24 8.59
C GLN A 136 -32.23 -24.89 7.58
N ALA A 137 -33.21 -24.12 7.12
CA ALA A 137 -34.09 -24.50 6.02
C ALA A 137 -33.30 -24.55 4.69
N PRO A 138 -33.74 -25.35 3.70
CA PRO A 138 -33.13 -25.37 2.37
C PRO A 138 -33.10 -23.97 1.76
N VAL A 139 -31.95 -23.60 1.19
CA VAL A 139 -31.72 -22.33 0.52
C VAL A 139 -32.78 -22.16 -0.58
N PRO A 140 -33.62 -21.11 -0.55
CA PRO A 140 -34.59 -20.89 -1.62
C PRO A 140 -33.87 -20.66 -2.96
N ALA A 141 -34.52 -21.12 -4.03
CA ALA A 141 -34.12 -20.76 -5.39
C ALA A 141 -33.99 -19.24 -5.51
N ASP A 142 -32.97 -18.77 -6.25
CA ASP A 142 -32.75 -17.34 -6.47
C ASP A 142 -34.05 -16.65 -6.91
N PRO A 143 -34.41 -15.49 -6.34
CA PRO A 143 -35.31 -14.60 -7.03
C PRO A 143 -34.72 -14.26 -8.41
N ASP A 144 -35.57 -14.07 -9.41
CA ASP A 144 -35.20 -13.73 -10.78
C ASP A 144 -34.09 -12.67 -10.81
N PRO A 145 -33.16 -12.73 -11.78
CA PRO A 145 -32.09 -11.76 -11.89
C PRO A 145 -32.66 -10.33 -11.84
N PRO A 146 -32.08 -9.44 -11.03
CA PRO A 146 -32.55 -8.06 -10.94
C PRO A 146 -32.57 -7.45 -12.33
N ALA A 147 -33.54 -6.57 -12.57
CA ALA A 147 -33.63 -5.82 -13.81
C ALA A 147 -32.25 -5.25 -14.19
N PRO A 148 -31.88 -5.25 -15.48
CA PRO A 148 -30.57 -4.80 -15.93
C PRO A 148 -30.24 -3.46 -15.30
N GLN A 149 -29.01 -3.34 -14.77
CA GLN A 149 -28.53 -2.12 -14.15
C GLN A 149 -28.85 -0.93 -15.08
N ALA A 150 -29.42 0.12 -14.51
CA ALA A 150 -29.71 1.34 -15.26
C ALA A 150 -28.43 1.78 -16.00
N ALA A 151 -28.58 2.23 -17.25
CA ALA A 151 -27.46 2.62 -18.11
C ALA A 151 -26.43 3.41 -17.31
N VAL A 152 -25.17 2.96 -17.34
CA VAL A 152 -24.04 3.68 -16.73
C VAL A 152 -24.10 5.10 -17.27
N PRO A 153 -24.22 6.14 -16.41
CA PRO A 153 -24.22 7.51 -16.89
C PRO A 153 -22.93 7.73 -17.67
N THR A 154 -23.04 8.08 -18.95
CA THR A 154 -21.89 8.46 -19.78
C THR A 154 -21.18 9.62 -19.09
N TRP A 155 -19.93 9.40 -18.68
CA TRP A 155 -19.18 10.42 -17.97
C TRP A 155 -18.74 11.49 -18.95
N PRO A 156 -19.12 12.76 -18.76
CA PRO A 156 -18.53 13.84 -19.54
C PRO A 156 -17.08 14.02 -19.06
N GLY A 157 -16.09 13.54 -19.83
CA GLY A 157 -14.67 13.46 -19.44
C GLY A 157 -13.98 14.79 -19.05
N PHE A 158 -12.73 14.70 -18.53
CA PHE A 158 -11.88 15.81 -17.98
C PHE A 158 -10.43 16.07 -18.60
N THR A 159 -10.23 16.95 -19.61
CA THR A 159 -9.19 17.14 -20.74
C THR A 159 -8.59 18.58 -20.71
N PRO A 160 -8.31 19.23 -19.60
CA PRO A 160 -9.32 20.25 -19.26
C PRO A 160 -10.83 19.97 -19.63
N GLY A 161 -11.25 19.20 -20.66
CA GLY A 161 -12.47 18.28 -20.77
C GLY A 161 -12.39 16.89 -21.59
N GLY A 162 -12.00 15.72 -21.03
CA GLY A 162 -11.70 14.32 -21.46
C GLY A 162 -10.68 13.57 -20.54
N PRO A 163 -11.01 12.37 -20.08
CA PRO A 163 -10.94 11.89 -18.68
C PRO A 163 -9.55 11.78 -18.03
N LEU A 164 -9.50 12.11 -16.72
CA LEU A 164 -8.36 11.86 -15.82
C LEU A 164 -7.97 10.36 -15.74
N VAL A 165 -8.94 9.49 -16.01
CA VAL A 165 -8.79 8.04 -16.00
C VAL A 165 -9.08 7.54 -17.41
N VAL A 166 -8.10 6.87 -18.01
CA VAL A 166 -8.28 6.18 -19.28
C VAL A 166 -9.23 5.01 -19.04
N VAL A 167 -10.30 4.92 -19.85
CA VAL A 167 -11.34 3.89 -19.76
C VAL A 167 -12.12 3.85 -18.42
N ALA A 168 -12.41 5.01 -17.83
CA ALA A 168 -13.13 5.10 -16.56
C ALA A 168 -14.49 4.39 -16.55
N ASP A 169 -15.21 4.41 -17.68
CA ASP A 169 -16.55 3.83 -17.78
C ASP A 169 -16.53 2.32 -17.61
N ALA A 170 -15.48 1.65 -18.09
CA ALA A 170 -15.29 0.23 -17.87
C ALA A 170 -15.06 -0.15 -16.41
N GLN A 171 -14.23 0.62 -15.70
CA GLN A 171 -13.97 0.36 -14.28
C GLN A 171 -15.25 0.54 -13.46
N ARG A 172 -16.16 1.42 -13.90
CA ARG A 172 -17.46 1.68 -13.27
C ARG A 172 -18.49 0.59 -13.48
N LEU A 173 -18.37 -0.22 -14.52
CA LEU A 173 -19.28 -1.36 -14.77
C LEU A 173 -19.36 -2.29 -13.55
N HIS A 174 -18.26 -2.43 -12.81
CA HIS A 174 -18.14 -3.40 -11.71
C HIS A 174 -18.02 -2.77 -10.33
N SER A 175 -17.88 -1.45 -10.27
CA SER A 175 -17.63 -0.74 -9.02
C SER A 175 -18.82 0.10 -8.56
N LEU A 176 -19.99 0.00 -9.21
CA LEU A 176 -21.19 0.74 -8.81
C LEU A 176 -22.35 -0.22 -8.54
N GLY A 177 -23.20 0.16 -7.59
CA GLY A 177 -24.41 -0.58 -7.26
C GLY A 177 -24.15 -1.85 -6.45
N ALA A 178 -25.01 -2.85 -6.65
CA ALA A 178 -24.85 -4.17 -6.07
C ALA A 178 -23.91 -5.01 -6.94
N ASP A 179 -22.99 -5.73 -6.31
CA ASP A 179 -22.01 -6.59 -6.97
C ASP A 179 -22.04 -7.97 -6.32
N ARG A 180 -22.66 -8.94 -6.99
CA ARG A 180 -23.01 -10.24 -6.43
C ARG A 180 -21.91 -11.27 -6.69
N TRP A 181 -21.31 -11.74 -5.62
CA TRP A 181 -20.21 -12.70 -5.59
C TRP A 181 -20.69 -14.04 -5.07
N ASP A 182 -20.54 -15.09 -5.89
CA ASP A 182 -20.68 -16.46 -5.40
C ASP A 182 -19.38 -16.88 -4.69
N VAL A 183 -19.49 -17.38 -3.45
CA VAL A 183 -18.37 -17.82 -2.61
C VAL A 183 -18.30 -19.33 -2.59
N TRP A 184 -17.11 -19.84 -2.89
CA TRP A 184 -16.79 -21.27 -3.00
C TRP A 184 -15.59 -21.62 -2.14
N THR A 185 -15.50 -22.88 -1.72
CA THR A 185 -14.26 -23.46 -1.18
C THR A 185 -13.68 -24.45 -2.18
N CYS A 186 -12.37 -24.54 -2.25
CA CYS A 186 -11.64 -25.48 -3.11
C CYS A 186 -10.51 -26.13 -2.31
N GLY A 187 -10.44 -27.47 -2.37
CA GLY A 187 -9.48 -28.25 -1.58
C GLY A 187 -9.72 -28.21 -0.06
N ASP A 188 -8.68 -28.52 0.70
CA ASP A 188 -8.72 -28.50 2.17
C ASP A 188 -8.51 -27.07 2.69
N VAL A 189 -9.59 -26.45 3.19
CA VAL A 189 -9.60 -25.13 3.81
C VAL A 189 -9.65 -25.20 5.35
N GLY A 190 -9.18 -26.29 5.94
CA GLY A 190 -9.06 -26.42 7.40
C GLY A 190 -10.40 -26.56 8.13
N GLY A 191 -11.39 -27.15 7.46
CA GLY A 191 -12.75 -27.34 7.98
C GLY A 191 -13.67 -26.13 7.90
N ALA A 192 -13.19 -24.99 7.40
CA ALA A 192 -14.04 -23.85 7.08
C ALA A 192 -14.96 -24.17 5.89
N THR A 193 -16.11 -23.50 5.83
CA THR A 193 -17.07 -23.65 4.73
C THR A 193 -17.19 -22.35 3.93
N ALA A 194 -17.80 -22.42 2.75
CA ALA A 194 -18.19 -21.23 2.00
C ALA A 194 -19.13 -20.31 2.80
N GLN A 195 -19.95 -20.88 3.70
CA GLN A 195 -20.82 -20.12 4.59
C GLN A 195 -20.03 -19.32 5.63
N ASP A 196 -18.98 -19.91 6.21
CA ASP A 196 -18.08 -19.22 7.13
C ASP A 196 -17.34 -18.08 6.43
N ALA A 197 -16.86 -18.34 5.20
CA ALA A 197 -16.20 -17.33 4.38
C ALA A 197 -17.14 -16.15 4.07
N ALA A 198 -18.36 -16.42 3.58
CA ALA A 198 -19.35 -15.37 3.30
C ALA A 198 -19.67 -14.54 4.56
N ALA A 199 -19.84 -15.18 5.72
CA ALA A 199 -20.10 -14.47 6.97
C ALA A 199 -18.94 -13.53 7.38
N VAL A 200 -17.68 -13.93 7.18
CA VAL A 200 -16.52 -13.06 7.42
C VAL A 200 -16.51 -11.89 6.44
N LEU A 201 -16.76 -12.15 5.16
CA LEU A 201 -16.80 -11.13 4.11
C LEU A 201 -17.90 -10.10 4.39
N ASP A 202 -19.11 -10.53 4.75
CA ASP A 202 -20.22 -9.66 5.13
C ASP A 202 -19.91 -8.84 6.39
N GLY A 203 -19.24 -9.43 7.38
CA GLY A 203 -18.91 -8.77 8.63
C GLY A 203 -17.74 -7.78 8.54
N ARG A 204 -16.86 -7.91 7.54
CA ARG A 204 -15.57 -7.18 7.49
C ARG A 204 -15.31 -6.45 6.18
N ILE A 205 -15.62 -7.05 5.04
CA ILE A 205 -15.34 -6.51 3.71
C ILE A 205 -16.47 -5.62 3.21
N VAL A 206 -17.73 -6.01 3.42
CA VAL A 206 -18.88 -5.19 3.01
C VAL A 206 -18.85 -3.81 3.72
N PRO A 207 -18.64 -3.70 5.05
CA PRO A 207 -18.55 -2.40 5.71
C PRO A 207 -17.36 -1.56 5.24
N TYR A 208 -16.23 -2.21 4.94
CA TYR A 208 -15.03 -1.56 4.39
C TYR A 208 -15.33 -0.89 3.05
N PHE A 209 -15.88 -1.63 2.08
CA PHE A 209 -16.20 -1.09 0.77
C PHE A 209 -17.36 -0.10 0.81
N ALA A 210 -18.32 -0.27 1.73
CA ALA A 210 -19.38 0.72 1.96
C ALA A 210 -18.79 2.05 2.46
N TRP A 211 -17.84 2.02 3.39
CA TRP A 211 -17.13 3.22 3.85
C TRP A 211 -16.30 3.84 2.72
N LEU A 212 -15.47 3.03 2.04
CA LEU A 212 -14.53 3.50 1.03
C LEU A 212 -15.22 4.14 -0.19
N SER A 213 -16.39 3.61 -0.57
CA SER A 213 -17.18 4.08 -1.72
C SER A 213 -18.25 5.12 -1.36
N GLY A 214 -18.43 5.44 -0.07
CA GLY A 214 -19.57 6.25 0.38
C GLY A 214 -20.93 5.58 0.09
N GLY A 215 -20.97 4.24 0.10
CA GLY A 215 -22.15 3.42 -0.19
C GLY A 215 -22.48 3.24 -1.67
N ARG A 216 -21.63 3.72 -2.58
CA ARG A 216 -21.83 3.59 -4.05
C ARG A 216 -21.57 2.18 -4.57
N TYR A 217 -20.75 1.40 -3.86
CA TYR A 217 -20.43 0.02 -4.17
C TYR A 217 -20.85 -0.88 -3.01
N ARG A 218 -21.58 -1.94 -3.31
CA ARG A 218 -22.15 -2.87 -2.33
C ARG A 218 -21.90 -4.31 -2.80
N PRO A 219 -20.74 -4.90 -2.44
CA PRO A 219 -20.54 -6.31 -2.70
C PRO A 219 -21.51 -7.13 -1.86
N GLU A 220 -22.04 -8.20 -2.43
CA GLU A 220 -22.97 -9.14 -1.81
C GLU A 220 -22.40 -10.55 -1.96
N PHE A 221 -22.06 -11.20 -0.84
CA PHE A 221 -21.41 -12.50 -0.87
C PHE A 221 -22.41 -13.61 -0.58
N ARG A 222 -22.52 -14.57 -1.49
CA ARG A 222 -23.39 -15.73 -1.33
C ARG A 222 -22.60 -17.02 -1.28
N ALA A 223 -22.68 -17.73 -0.16
CA ALA A 223 -22.12 -19.06 -0.04
C ALA A 223 -22.83 -20.04 -0.99
N ARG A 224 -22.04 -20.81 -1.76
CA ARG A 224 -22.56 -21.82 -2.69
C ARG A 224 -22.15 -23.25 -2.34
N GLY A 225 -20.95 -23.44 -1.79
CA GLY A 225 -20.48 -24.74 -1.31
C GLY A 225 -19.02 -25.02 -1.64
N ALA A 226 -18.65 -26.29 -1.67
CA ALA A 226 -17.35 -26.75 -2.11
C ALA A 226 -17.37 -27.10 -3.60
N LEU A 227 -16.26 -26.85 -4.27
CA LEU A 227 -16.01 -27.28 -5.64
C LEU A 227 -15.39 -28.69 -5.64
N ASP A 228 -15.63 -29.45 -6.71
CA ASP A 228 -15.15 -30.82 -6.84
C ASP A 228 -13.68 -30.89 -7.27
N GLY A 229 -13.13 -29.78 -7.78
CA GLY A 229 -11.72 -29.64 -8.11
C GLY A 229 -10.81 -29.84 -6.90
N SER A 230 -9.86 -30.78 -7.00
CA SER A 230 -8.85 -31.02 -5.96
C SER A 230 -7.61 -30.14 -6.08
N ASP A 231 -7.44 -29.43 -7.20
CA ASP A 231 -6.33 -28.50 -7.42
C ASP A 231 -6.83 -27.08 -7.80
N PRO A 232 -6.03 -26.03 -7.54
CA PRO A 232 -6.41 -24.65 -7.83
C PRO A 232 -6.74 -24.37 -9.30
N SER A 233 -6.12 -25.11 -10.23
CA SER A 233 -6.36 -24.94 -11.66
C SER A 233 -7.72 -25.47 -12.10
N GLY A 234 -8.24 -26.51 -11.44
CA GLY A 234 -9.54 -27.11 -11.74
C GLY A 234 -10.72 -26.34 -11.17
N CYS A 235 -10.54 -25.67 -10.03
CA CYS A 235 -11.63 -24.97 -9.34
C CYS A 235 -12.10 -23.70 -10.05
N ALA A 236 -11.21 -22.93 -10.67
CA ALA A 236 -11.61 -21.68 -11.33
C ALA A 236 -12.54 -21.88 -12.54
N PRO A 237 -12.25 -22.78 -13.50
CA PRO A 237 -13.18 -23.12 -14.57
C PRO A 237 -14.55 -23.61 -14.05
N GLU A 238 -14.55 -24.40 -12.97
CA GLU A 238 -15.79 -24.89 -12.36
C GLU A 238 -16.59 -23.77 -11.71
N ALA A 239 -15.96 -22.91 -10.91
CA ALA A 239 -16.59 -21.76 -10.28
C ALA A 239 -17.20 -20.81 -11.32
N ARG A 240 -16.49 -20.53 -12.42
CA ARG A 240 -16.99 -19.74 -13.55
C ARG A 240 -18.28 -20.32 -14.13
N ARG A 241 -18.30 -21.64 -14.35
CA ARG A 241 -19.47 -22.36 -14.88
C ARG A 241 -20.65 -22.34 -13.91
N LEU A 242 -20.41 -22.60 -12.62
CA LEU A 242 -21.45 -22.68 -11.60
C LEU A 242 -21.98 -21.31 -11.15
N SER A 243 -21.19 -20.26 -11.34
CA SER A 243 -21.53 -18.87 -11.01
C SER A 243 -21.99 -18.08 -12.24
N ALA A 244 -22.38 -18.74 -13.33
CA ALA A 244 -22.85 -18.07 -14.54
C ALA A 244 -24.01 -17.10 -14.23
N GLY A 245 -23.94 -15.88 -14.76
CA GLY A 245 -24.89 -14.80 -14.50
C GLY A 245 -24.69 -14.02 -13.19
N ARG A 246 -23.64 -14.36 -12.42
CA ARG A 246 -23.16 -13.56 -11.27
C ARG A 246 -22.15 -12.52 -11.70
N ASP A 247 -21.91 -11.54 -10.84
CA ASP A 247 -21.04 -10.42 -11.14
C ASP A 247 -19.56 -10.78 -10.84
N GLY A 248 -19.31 -11.79 -9.99
CA GLY A 248 -18.00 -12.41 -9.77
C GLY A 248 -18.08 -13.73 -8.98
N ALA A 249 -16.95 -14.42 -8.81
CA ALA A 249 -16.83 -15.57 -7.91
C ALA A 249 -15.55 -15.52 -7.09
N LEU A 250 -15.66 -15.81 -5.79
CA LEU A 250 -14.56 -15.86 -4.84
C LEU A 250 -14.34 -17.30 -4.40
N ILE A 251 -13.11 -17.79 -4.53
CA ILE A 251 -12.69 -19.14 -4.22
C ILE A 251 -11.73 -19.11 -3.04
N VAL A 252 -12.10 -19.77 -1.95
CA VAL A 252 -11.24 -19.94 -0.78
C VAL A 252 -10.42 -21.22 -0.94
N GLN A 253 -9.08 -21.12 -0.93
CA GLN A 253 -8.17 -22.25 -1.14
C GLN A 253 -6.76 -21.98 -0.59
N THR A 254 -5.99 -23.02 -0.24
CA THR A 254 -4.70 -22.87 0.47
C THR A 254 -3.49 -22.51 -0.39
N GLU A 255 -3.54 -22.71 -1.71
CA GLU A 255 -2.34 -22.70 -2.55
C GLU A 255 -2.10 -21.40 -3.33
N ARG A 256 -3.11 -20.53 -3.46
CA ARG A 256 -3.01 -19.32 -4.29
C ARG A 256 -3.85 -18.18 -3.73
N ILE A 257 -3.21 -17.02 -3.63
CA ILE A 257 -3.84 -15.73 -3.35
C ILE A 257 -3.61 -14.86 -4.58
N SER A 258 -4.69 -14.42 -5.21
CA SER A 258 -4.68 -13.61 -6.42
C SER A 258 -6.11 -13.24 -6.73
N ALA A 259 -6.34 -12.16 -7.46
CA ALA A 259 -7.58 -11.94 -8.17
C ALA A 259 -7.24 -11.45 -9.56
N SER A 260 -8.04 -11.90 -10.52
CA SER A 260 -7.96 -11.43 -11.88
C SER A 260 -9.27 -10.78 -12.26
N ASN A 261 -9.12 -9.80 -13.13
CA ASN A 261 -10.19 -9.33 -13.96
C ASN A 261 -9.60 -9.21 -15.36
N ASP A 262 -10.07 -10.05 -16.28
CA ASP A 262 -9.62 -10.03 -17.68
C ASP A 262 -10.45 -9.06 -18.53
N LEU A 263 -11.29 -8.26 -17.89
CA LEU A 263 -12.06 -7.22 -18.58
C LEU A 263 -11.09 -6.32 -19.33
N CYS A 264 -11.28 -6.33 -20.64
CA CYS A 264 -10.58 -5.47 -21.60
C CYS A 264 -9.13 -5.87 -21.93
N ALA A 265 -8.77 -7.14 -21.75
CA ALA A 265 -7.49 -7.68 -22.22
C ALA A 265 -7.43 -7.88 -23.74
N ASP A 266 -8.57 -7.77 -24.45
CA ASP A 266 -8.55 -7.78 -25.91
C ASP A 266 -7.80 -6.53 -26.42
N ASP A 267 -6.82 -6.76 -27.30
CA ASP A 267 -5.92 -5.84 -28.03
C ASP A 267 -6.67 -4.85 -28.95
N SER A 268 -7.81 -4.36 -28.50
CA SER A 268 -8.60 -3.43 -29.27
C SER A 268 -7.90 -2.08 -29.23
N SER A 269 -7.34 -1.70 -30.37
CA SER A 269 -6.88 -0.34 -30.70
C SER A 269 -7.96 0.75 -30.60
N THR A 270 -9.09 0.46 -29.95
CA THR A 270 -10.23 1.36 -29.79
C THR A 270 -10.05 2.23 -28.56
N LEU A 271 -10.68 3.42 -28.57
CA LEU A 271 -10.64 4.36 -27.44
C LEU A 271 -11.47 3.91 -26.22
N ASP A 272 -12.23 2.83 -26.36
CA ASP A 272 -13.01 2.20 -25.30
C ASP A 272 -12.82 0.67 -25.39
N PRO A 273 -11.68 0.15 -24.90
CA PRO A 273 -11.34 -1.27 -25.02
C PRO A 273 -12.29 -2.20 -24.26
N CYS A 274 -13.30 -1.64 -23.61
CA CYS A 274 -14.25 -2.34 -22.78
C CYS A 274 -15.70 -2.19 -23.27
N ALA A 275 -15.91 -1.54 -24.41
CA ALA A 275 -17.24 -1.33 -24.96
C ALA A 275 -17.90 -2.68 -25.31
N GLY A 276 -18.98 -3.01 -24.59
CA GLY A 276 -19.73 -4.25 -24.82
C GLY A 276 -19.18 -5.47 -24.07
N GLU A 277 -18.22 -5.27 -23.17
CA GLU A 277 -17.73 -6.34 -22.31
C GLU A 277 -18.87 -6.91 -21.45
N PRO A 278 -18.91 -8.24 -21.25
CA PRO A 278 -19.91 -8.86 -20.40
C PRO A 278 -19.79 -8.34 -18.97
N THR A 279 -20.92 -8.04 -18.32
CA THR A 279 -20.90 -7.60 -16.92
C THR A 279 -20.95 -8.76 -15.92
N THR A 280 -21.19 -9.99 -16.39
CA THR A 280 -21.37 -11.18 -15.56
C THR A 280 -20.48 -12.34 -16.01
N LEU A 281 -20.21 -13.28 -15.08
CA LEU A 281 -19.55 -14.54 -15.36
C LEU A 281 -20.34 -15.41 -16.36
N PRO A 282 -19.63 -16.20 -17.18
CA PRO A 282 -18.16 -16.31 -17.25
C PRO A 282 -17.48 -15.19 -18.05
N GLY A 283 -18.26 -14.33 -18.71
CA GLY A 283 -17.73 -13.39 -19.72
C GLY A 283 -16.87 -12.27 -19.17
N ASN A 284 -17.06 -11.87 -17.91
CA ASN A 284 -16.28 -10.79 -17.28
C ASN A 284 -14.99 -11.27 -16.58
N ASP A 285 -14.78 -12.58 -16.52
CA ASP A 285 -13.69 -13.26 -15.80
C ASP A 285 -13.33 -12.76 -14.38
N ARG A 286 -14.28 -12.20 -13.63
CA ARG A 286 -14.03 -11.68 -12.27
C ARG A 286 -13.97 -12.83 -11.28
N ILE A 287 -12.75 -13.36 -11.08
CA ILE A 287 -12.44 -14.43 -10.13
C ILE A 287 -11.41 -13.95 -9.11
N ALA A 288 -11.71 -14.18 -7.84
CA ALA A 288 -10.77 -13.95 -6.73
C ALA A 288 -10.43 -15.26 -6.03
N TRP A 289 -9.16 -15.46 -5.68
CA TRP A 289 -8.63 -16.58 -4.91
C TRP A 289 -8.07 -16.04 -3.60
N ILE A 290 -8.58 -16.55 -2.48
CA ILE A 290 -8.21 -16.11 -1.14
C ILE A 290 -7.82 -17.33 -0.32
N GLY A 291 -6.76 -17.23 0.48
CA GLY A 291 -6.42 -18.29 1.40
C GLY A 291 -7.28 -18.30 2.67
N PRO A 292 -7.42 -19.46 3.33
CA PRO A 292 -8.11 -19.52 4.60
C PRO A 292 -7.39 -18.72 5.70
N GLY A 293 -6.07 -18.51 5.60
CA GLY A 293 -5.31 -17.69 6.55
C GLY A 293 -5.62 -16.20 6.48
N GLU A 294 -6.16 -15.73 5.35
CA GLU A 294 -6.53 -14.34 5.12
C GLU A 294 -7.92 -14.04 5.71
N LEU A 295 -8.81 -15.03 5.75
CA LEU A 295 -10.18 -14.90 6.25
C LEU A 295 -10.33 -15.32 7.70
N PHE A 296 -9.64 -16.38 8.12
CA PHE A 296 -9.93 -17.05 9.38
C PHE A 296 -8.79 -16.94 10.39
N GLY A 297 -9.16 -16.95 11.68
CA GLY A 297 -8.21 -16.97 12.80
C GLY A 297 -7.78 -15.58 13.30
N ALA A 298 -7.02 -15.59 14.40
CA ALA A 298 -6.58 -14.37 15.09
C ALA A 298 -5.57 -13.52 14.30
N GLY A 299 -4.96 -14.10 13.26
CA GLY A 299 -4.02 -13.44 12.35
C GLY A 299 -4.60 -13.11 10.98
N ALA A 300 -5.93 -13.18 10.80
CA ALA A 300 -6.58 -13.00 9.50
C ALA A 300 -6.14 -11.71 8.78
N HIS A 301 -5.61 -11.88 7.57
CA HIS A 301 -5.12 -10.80 6.70
C HIS A 301 -6.25 -10.20 5.85
N ILE A 302 -7.26 -9.61 6.50
CA ILE A 302 -8.44 -9.05 5.81
C ILE A 302 -8.07 -7.95 4.79
N SER A 303 -6.96 -7.24 4.98
CA SER A 303 -6.44 -6.30 3.99
C SER A 303 -6.09 -6.97 2.66
N THR A 304 -5.56 -8.20 2.68
CA THR A 304 -5.28 -8.99 1.47
C THR A 304 -6.58 -9.31 0.72
N VAL A 305 -7.65 -9.65 1.44
CA VAL A 305 -8.96 -9.89 0.80
C VAL A 305 -9.48 -8.63 0.11
N ALA A 306 -9.35 -7.47 0.75
CA ALA A 306 -9.71 -6.19 0.16
C ALA A 306 -8.83 -5.84 -1.05
N HIS A 307 -7.53 -6.14 -0.98
CA HIS A 307 -6.56 -5.96 -2.06
C HIS A 307 -6.94 -6.76 -3.31
N GLU A 308 -7.18 -8.07 -3.14
CA GLU A 308 -7.57 -8.94 -4.27
C GLU A 308 -8.93 -8.51 -4.86
N LEU A 309 -9.91 -8.15 -4.03
CA LEU A 309 -11.16 -7.58 -4.55
C LEU A 309 -10.94 -6.24 -5.27
N GLY A 310 -9.92 -5.47 -4.88
CA GLY A 310 -9.47 -4.29 -5.62
C GLY A 310 -9.00 -4.62 -7.04
N HIS A 311 -8.24 -5.71 -7.24
CA HIS A 311 -7.90 -6.19 -8.58
C HIS A 311 -9.12 -6.60 -9.39
N ALA A 312 -10.13 -7.21 -8.76
CA ALA A 312 -11.41 -7.49 -9.43
C ALA A 312 -12.17 -6.21 -9.84
N LEU A 313 -11.83 -5.06 -9.26
CA LEU A 313 -12.28 -3.71 -9.63
C LEU A 313 -11.25 -2.97 -10.51
N THR A 314 -10.26 -3.68 -11.05
CA THR A 314 -9.19 -3.18 -11.93
C THR A 314 -8.17 -2.26 -11.25
N TRP A 315 -8.02 -2.30 -9.93
CA TRP A 315 -6.99 -1.50 -9.27
C TRP A 315 -5.60 -2.10 -9.47
N PRO A 316 -4.59 -1.32 -9.88
CA PRO A 316 -3.22 -1.79 -9.98
C PRO A 316 -2.53 -1.76 -8.62
N HIS A 317 -1.39 -2.46 -8.49
CA HIS A 317 -0.53 -2.27 -7.33
C HIS A 317 -0.04 -0.82 -7.19
N ALA A 318 0.07 -0.34 -5.96
CA ALA A 318 0.70 0.93 -5.61
C ALA A 318 2.12 0.71 -5.11
N PHE A 319 3.12 1.16 -5.89
CA PHE A 319 4.52 0.91 -5.55
C PHE A 319 5.51 1.85 -6.22
N THR A 320 6.66 1.98 -5.57
CA THR A 320 7.77 2.85 -5.98
C THR A 320 8.59 2.31 -7.13
N GLY A 321 8.64 0.98 -7.25
CA GLY A 321 9.56 0.26 -8.13
C GLY A 321 11.03 0.38 -7.72
N ARG A 322 11.29 0.77 -6.46
CA ARG A 322 12.65 0.95 -5.94
C ARG A 322 13.04 -0.12 -4.93
N LEU A 323 12.06 -0.74 -4.24
CA LEU A 323 12.36 -1.84 -3.34
C LEU A 323 12.78 -3.08 -4.13
N ARG A 324 13.92 -3.66 -3.75
CA ARG A 324 14.45 -4.92 -4.26
C ARG A 324 14.56 -5.94 -3.14
N ILE A 325 14.27 -7.21 -3.41
CA ILE A 325 14.37 -8.33 -2.47
C ILE A 325 15.08 -9.49 -3.12
N GLU A 326 15.81 -10.24 -2.32
CA GLU A 326 16.47 -11.45 -2.77
C GLU A 326 15.54 -12.66 -2.57
N ILE A 327 15.19 -13.34 -3.67
CA ILE A 327 14.49 -14.63 -3.65
C ILE A 327 15.40 -15.65 -4.32
N GLY A 328 15.87 -16.64 -3.54
CA GLY A 328 16.75 -17.69 -4.06
C GLY A 328 18.07 -17.17 -4.68
N GLY A 329 18.60 -16.05 -4.19
CA GLY A 329 19.81 -15.42 -4.73
C GLY A 329 19.59 -14.42 -5.86
N VAL A 330 18.33 -14.17 -6.28
CA VAL A 330 17.99 -13.22 -7.35
C VAL A 330 17.31 -12.00 -6.75
N GLU A 331 17.83 -10.80 -7.07
CA GLU A 331 17.16 -9.54 -6.73
C GLU A 331 15.96 -9.30 -7.65
N VAL A 332 14.77 -9.39 -7.08
CA VAL A 332 13.50 -9.04 -7.73
C VAL A 332 12.97 -7.75 -7.12
N GLY A 333 12.43 -6.83 -7.92
CA GLY A 333 11.71 -5.72 -7.30
C GLY A 333 10.32 -6.10 -6.85
N VAL A 334 9.79 -5.23 -6.00
CA VAL A 334 8.61 -5.51 -5.18
C VAL A 334 7.54 -4.49 -5.50
N GLU A 335 6.33 -4.98 -5.78
CA GLU A 335 5.15 -4.18 -6.12
C GLU A 335 4.36 -3.74 -4.89
N TYR A 336 5.01 -3.79 -3.74
CA TYR A 336 4.42 -3.96 -2.42
C TYR A 336 5.24 -3.14 -1.40
N ASP A 337 5.43 -1.85 -1.71
CA ASP A 337 6.29 -0.94 -0.94
C ASP A 337 5.69 0.46 -0.69
N ASP A 338 4.41 0.67 -1.01
CA ASP A 338 3.64 1.82 -0.53
C ASP A 338 2.86 1.45 0.75
N PRO A 339 3.24 1.97 1.93
CA PRO A 339 2.56 1.64 3.17
C PRO A 339 1.23 2.38 3.36
N LEU A 340 0.86 3.34 2.51
CA LEU A 340 -0.33 4.19 2.66
C LEU A 340 -1.55 3.71 1.87
N ASP A 341 -1.39 2.65 1.09
CA ASP A 341 -2.38 2.17 0.13
C ASP A 341 -2.73 0.70 0.36
N VAL A 342 -3.98 0.31 0.11
CA VAL A 342 -4.41 -1.10 0.20
C VAL A 342 -3.88 -1.96 -0.96
N MET A 343 -3.65 -1.36 -2.12
CA MET A 343 -2.97 -1.96 -3.27
C MET A 343 -1.44 -1.88 -3.17
N GLY A 344 -0.93 -1.18 -2.15
CA GLY A 344 0.42 -1.35 -1.65
C GLY A 344 0.49 -2.51 -0.66
N TYR A 345 1.67 -2.74 -0.11
CA TYR A 345 1.85 -3.77 0.92
C TYR A 345 2.67 -3.24 2.08
N GLU A 346 2.39 -3.80 3.24
CA GLU A 346 2.99 -3.40 4.49
C GLU A 346 4.15 -4.33 4.86
N ARG A 347 5.25 -4.25 4.10
CA ARG A 347 6.48 -4.97 4.46
C ARG A 347 7.14 -4.42 5.73
N LEU A 348 6.73 -3.25 6.19
CA LEU A 348 7.51 -2.44 7.12
C LEU A 348 7.42 -2.81 8.61
N TRP A 349 6.67 -3.84 8.98
CA TRP A 349 6.52 -4.22 10.38
C TRP A 349 7.15 -5.55 10.68
N GLY A 350 8.48 -5.50 10.71
CA GLY A 350 9.30 -6.56 11.26
C GLY A 350 9.77 -7.54 10.19
N THR A 351 11.06 -7.87 10.25
CA THR A 351 11.71 -8.88 9.43
C THR A 351 11.28 -10.32 9.78
N GLY A 352 10.13 -10.52 10.41
CA GLY A 352 9.41 -11.78 10.28
C GLY A 352 8.84 -11.74 8.86
N GLY A 353 8.97 -12.82 8.09
CA GLY A 353 8.37 -12.85 6.76
C GLY A 353 6.85 -12.69 6.82
N TRP A 354 6.17 -13.17 5.79
CA TRP A 354 4.72 -13.39 5.70
C TRP A 354 4.03 -14.06 6.92
N THR A 355 4.77 -14.38 7.98
CA THR A 355 4.41 -15.31 9.06
C THR A 355 4.55 -14.73 10.47
N ASP A 356 4.59 -13.40 10.67
CA ASP A 356 4.47 -12.84 12.04
C ASP A 356 3.02 -12.39 12.31
N PRO A 357 2.18 -13.24 12.93
CA PRO A 357 0.78 -12.94 13.20
C PRO A 357 0.62 -12.00 14.41
N SER A 358 1.73 -11.66 15.09
CA SER A 358 1.70 -10.85 16.32
C SER A 358 1.87 -9.35 16.06
N ALA A 359 2.42 -8.98 14.90
CA ALA A 359 2.43 -7.62 14.40
C ALA A 359 1.02 -7.31 13.87
N GLY A 360 0.11 -6.84 14.73
CA GLY A 360 -1.28 -6.45 14.42
C GLY A 360 -1.41 -5.33 13.37
N VAL A 361 -0.94 -5.60 12.16
CA VAL A 361 -0.53 -4.68 11.09
C VAL A 361 -1.33 -4.91 9.80
N PHE A 362 -2.16 -5.95 9.71
CA PHE A 362 -3.08 -6.13 8.59
C PHE A 362 -4.35 -5.29 8.75
N ALA A 363 -4.17 -4.05 9.18
CA ALA A 363 -5.26 -3.12 9.31
C ALA A 363 -5.66 -2.64 7.92
N LEU A 364 -6.96 -2.56 7.67
CA LEU A 364 -7.50 -2.02 6.43
C LEU A 364 -7.04 -0.57 6.26
N LYS A 365 -6.73 -0.22 5.02
CA LYS A 365 -6.37 1.14 4.59
C LYS A 365 -7.29 1.54 3.46
N ALA A 366 -7.52 2.84 3.30
CA ALA A 366 -8.07 3.31 2.04
C ALA A 366 -7.11 3.05 0.88
N THR A 367 -7.68 2.88 -0.31
CA THR A 367 -6.95 2.97 -1.57
C THR A 367 -6.70 4.44 -1.96
N GLN A 368 -5.73 4.68 -2.84
CA GLN A 368 -5.35 5.98 -3.37
C GLN A 368 -6.53 6.62 -4.09
N ALA A 369 -6.58 7.95 -4.06
CA ALA A 369 -7.65 8.72 -4.70
C ALA A 369 -7.95 8.32 -6.14
N ILE A 370 -6.92 7.94 -6.92
CA ILE A 370 -7.09 7.56 -8.33
C ILE A 370 -7.98 6.32 -8.51
N ASP A 371 -7.86 5.32 -7.65
CA ASP A 371 -8.70 4.12 -7.70
C ASP A 371 -10.16 4.44 -7.39
N ARG A 372 -10.39 5.34 -6.42
CA ARG A 372 -11.75 5.84 -6.08
C ARG A 372 -12.34 6.69 -7.20
N ILE A 373 -11.53 7.51 -7.88
CA ILE A 373 -11.97 8.32 -9.03
C ILE A 373 -12.36 7.39 -10.19
N ALA A 374 -11.50 6.41 -10.47
CA ALA A 374 -11.71 5.47 -11.55
C ALA A 374 -12.95 4.59 -11.32
N ALA A 375 -13.18 4.18 -10.07
CA ALA A 375 -14.39 3.48 -9.64
C ALA A 375 -15.66 4.35 -9.60
N GLY A 376 -15.57 5.66 -9.85
CA GLY A 376 -16.73 6.57 -9.77
C GLY A 376 -17.23 6.84 -8.35
N TRP A 377 -16.38 6.63 -7.34
CA TRP A 377 -16.72 6.80 -5.93
C TRP A 377 -16.51 8.22 -5.43
N VAL A 378 -15.65 8.99 -6.08
CA VAL A 378 -15.46 10.42 -5.79
C VAL A 378 -16.46 11.23 -6.61
N PRO A 379 -17.39 11.98 -5.99
CA PRO A 379 -18.27 12.88 -6.72
C PRO A 379 -17.49 13.97 -7.47
N ASP A 380 -17.98 14.42 -8.62
CA ASP A 380 -17.33 15.51 -9.40
C ASP A 380 -17.14 16.79 -8.58
N ALA A 381 -18.13 17.15 -7.76
CA ALA A 381 -18.06 18.31 -6.87
C ALA A 381 -17.01 18.16 -5.74
N ALA A 382 -16.51 16.96 -5.51
CA ALA A 382 -15.48 16.64 -4.52
C ALA A 382 -14.07 16.58 -5.13
N MET A 383 -13.91 16.88 -6.42
CA MET A 383 -12.61 16.94 -7.08
C MET A 383 -12.36 18.28 -7.77
N THR A 384 -11.10 18.65 -7.92
CA THR A 384 -10.69 19.81 -8.73
C THR A 384 -9.35 19.54 -9.38
N VAL A 385 -9.12 20.17 -10.53
CA VAL A 385 -7.80 20.22 -11.17
C VAL A 385 -7.08 21.48 -10.71
N HIS A 386 -5.78 21.36 -10.49
CA HIS A 386 -4.87 22.49 -10.27
C HIS A 386 -4.43 23.08 -11.61
N ASP A 387 -4.66 24.37 -11.81
CA ASP A 387 -4.55 25.04 -13.12
C ASP A 387 -3.91 26.43 -13.05
N ARG A 388 -3.22 26.75 -11.95
CA ARG A 388 -2.70 28.10 -11.69
C ARG A 388 -1.37 28.07 -10.94
N PRO A 389 -0.47 29.06 -11.09
CA PRO A 389 0.88 29.01 -10.50
C PRO A 389 0.93 28.89 -8.97
N ALA A 390 -0.11 29.30 -8.26
CA ALA A 390 -0.23 29.09 -6.82
C ALA A 390 -1.71 29.03 -6.41
N ALA A 391 -2.05 28.08 -5.54
CA ALA A 391 -3.41 27.93 -5.02
C ALA A 391 -3.41 27.40 -3.58
N LEU A 392 -4.47 27.74 -2.84
CA LEU A 392 -4.79 27.17 -1.55
C LEU A 392 -6.08 26.35 -1.69
N TYR A 393 -6.04 25.10 -1.27
CA TYR A 393 -7.16 24.17 -1.24
C TYR A 393 -7.49 23.80 0.21
N VAL A 394 -8.73 23.43 0.48
CA VAL A 394 -9.14 22.83 1.76
C VAL A 394 -9.70 21.45 1.45
N LEU A 395 -8.96 20.41 1.84
CA LEU A 395 -9.31 19.01 1.57
C LEU A 395 -9.91 18.37 2.81
N GLY A 396 -11.06 17.72 2.67
CA GLY A 396 -11.65 16.83 3.66
C GLY A 396 -11.36 15.36 3.36
N PRO A 397 -11.49 14.47 4.34
CA PRO A 397 -11.34 13.03 4.14
C PRO A 397 -12.45 12.46 3.25
N LEU A 398 -12.26 11.23 2.77
CA LEU A 398 -13.15 10.59 1.80
C LEU A 398 -14.60 10.38 2.28
N ASP A 399 -14.82 10.34 3.60
CA ASP A 399 -16.13 10.15 4.22
C ASP A 399 -16.82 11.46 4.63
N GLU A 400 -16.28 12.60 4.18
CA GLU A 400 -16.85 13.93 4.44
C GLU A 400 -17.25 14.68 3.15
N PRO A 401 -18.27 15.55 3.24
CA PRO A 401 -18.67 16.39 2.12
C PRO A 401 -17.65 17.50 1.82
N GLY A 402 -17.54 17.90 0.56
CA GLY A 402 -16.66 18.99 0.10
C GLY A 402 -15.54 18.48 -0.81
N LEU A 403 -14.52 19.31 -1.01
CA LEU A 403 -13.37 18.93 -1.84
C LEU A 403 -12.54 17.86 -1.13
N GLN A 404 -12.34 16.71 -1.79
CA GLN A 404 -11.60 15.56 -1.29
C GLN A 404 -10.29 15.34 -2.05
N VAL A 405 -10.28 15.62 -3.36
CA VAL A 405 -9.14 15.36 -4.23
C VAL A 405 -8.75 16.59 -5.04
N VAL A 406 -7.45 16.89 -5.10
CA VAL A 406 -6.88 17.82 -6.08
C VAL A 406 -5.97 17.03 -7.01
N THR A 407 -6.10 17.22 -8.31
CA THR A 407 -5.19 16.63 -9.30
C THR A 407 -4.28 17.72 -9.88
N ILE A 408 -2.98 17.44 -9.96
CA ILE A 408 -1.97 18.36 -10.50
C ILE A 408 -1.50 17.79 -11.82
N PRO A 409 -1.91 18.37 -12.96
CA PRO A 409 -1.58 17.84 -14.27
C PRO A 409 -0.09 17.99 -14.58
N THR A 410 0.41 17.15 -15.49
CA THR A 410 1.72 17.37 -16.13
C THR A 410 1.54 18.01 -17.52
N GLY A 411 2.58 17.93 -18.36
CA GLY A 411 2.46 18.22 -19.79
C GLY A 411 1.74 17.12 -20.59
N ASP A 412 1.67 15.89 -20.06
CA ASP A 412 0.92 14.77 -20.65
C ASP A 412 -0.35 14.51 -19.81
N PRO A 413 -1.55 14.48 -20.41
CA PRO A 413 -2.80 14.24 -19.67
C PRO A 413 -2.87 12.87 -18.98
N ARG A 414 -2.02 11.91 -19.39
CA ARG A 414 -1.92 10.58 -18.79
C ARG A 414 -1.02 10.53 -17.56
N ALA A 415 -0.35 11.63 -17.21
CA ALA A 415 0.52 11.71 -16.05
C ALA A 415 0.14 12.91 -15.17
N PHE A 416 -0.06 12.68 -13.87
CA PHE A 416 -0.46 13.71 -12.91
C PHE A 416 -0.13 13.29 -11.48
N LEU A 417 -0.21 14.24 -10.55
CA LEU A 417 -0.22 13.95 -9.11
C LEU A 417 -1.65 14.02 -8.58
N THR A 418 -1.95 13.25 -7.53
CA THR A 418 -3.18 13.38 -6.73
C THR A 418 -2.84 13.81 -5.31
N LEU A 419 -3.64 14.70 -4.74
CA LEU A 419 -3.61 15.08 -3.33
C LEU A 419 -4.92 14.67 -2.68
N GLU A 420 -4.86 13.96 -1.56
CA GLU A 420 -6.05 13.60 -0.77
C GLU A 420 -5.79 13.71 0.73
N ALA A 421 -6.81 14.06 1.51
CA ALA A 421 -6.71 14.06 2.96
C ALA A 421 -6.96 12.65 3.51
N ARG A 422 -6.07 12.22 4.42
CA ARG A 422 -6.21 10.98 5.17
C ARG A 422 -6.22 11.31 6.66
N VAL A 423 -7.15 10.71 7.39
CA VAL A 423 -7.29 10.83 8.83
C VAL A 423 -7.50 9.43 9.40
N ASP A 424 -7.05 9.20 10.62
CA ASP A 424 -7.27 7.92 11.30
C ASP A 424 -8.78 7.59 11.37
N ARG A 425 -9.18 6.52 10.68
CA ARG A 425 -10.55 5.98 10.65
C ARG A 425 -10.51 4.47 10.91
N PRO A 426 -11.62 3.84 11.32
CA PRO A 426 -11.66 2.39 11.60
C PRO A 426 -11.19 1.49 10.44
N PHE A 427 -11.31 1.96 9.20
CA PHE A 427 -10.90 1.28 7.97
C PHE A 427 -9.74 1.97 7.26
N ASP A 428 -9.11 2.94 7.92
CA ASP A 428 -7.98 3.68 7.40
C ASP A 428 -6.87 3.83 8.44
N ALA A 429 -6.23 2.72 8.75
CA ALA A 429 -5.20 2.65 9.79
C ALA A 429 -3.85 3.23 9.33
N VAL A 430 -3.86 4.43 8.74
CA VAL A 430 -2.63 5.14 8.40
C VAL A 430 -1.94 5.66 9.68
N PRO A 431 -0.60 5.64 9.76
CA PRO A 431 0.15 5.99 10.97
C PRO A 431 0.15 7.49 11.33
N GLY A 432 -0.72 8.29 10.70
CA GLY A 432 -0.93 9.70 10.99
C GLY A 432 -1.95 10.35 10.06
N ASP A 433 -2.35 11.57 10.41
CA ASP A 433 -3.27 12.36 9.60
C ASP A 433 -2.50 13.38 8.75
N GLY A 434 -2.97 13.61 7.54
CA GLY A 434 -2.32 14.55 6.64
C GLY A 434 -2.84 14.50 5.21
N ILE A 435 -2.01 14.99 4.30
CA ILE A 435 -2.23 14.92 2.86
C ILE A 435 -1.34 13.85 2.27
N VAL A 436 -1.93 12.85 1.62
CA VAL A 436 -1.19 11.90 0.80
C VAL A 436 -1.00 12.49 -0.58
N VAL A 437 0.22 12.38 -1.09
CA VAL A 437 0.61 12.77 -2.44
C VAL A 437 1.00 11.52 -3.21
N SER A 438 0.34 11.27 -4.32
CA SER A 438 0.64 10.13 -5.21
C SER A 438 0.89 10.61 -6.63
N ALA A 439 1.76 9.90 -7.36
CA ALA A 439 1.97 10.06 -8.79
C ALA A 439 1.22 8.95 -9.53
N VAL A 440 0.50 9.35 -10.57
CA VAL A 440 -0.25 8.46 -11.47
C VAL A 440 0.33 8.58 -12.86
N ASP A 441 0.57 7.45 -13.50
CA ASP A 441 1.13 7.40 -14.84
C ASP A 441 0.47 6.32 -15.69
N GLN A 442 -0.25 6.78 -16.70
CA GLN A 442 -0.97 6.02 -17.70
C GLN A 442 -0.29 6.12 -19.08
N ARG A 443 0.94 6.66 -19.16
CA ARG A 443 1.69 6.71 -20.41
C ARG A 443 2.14 5.29 -20.81
N PRO A 444 2.16 4.93 -22.11
CA PRO A 444 2.57 3.60 -22.57
C PRO A 444 3.91 3.13 -22.00
N ALA A 445 4.89 4.03 -21.89
CA ALA A 445 6.22 3.74 -21.35
C ALA A 445 6.23 3.31 -19.86
N SER A 446 5.10 3.46 -19.17
CA SER A 446 4.96 3.14 -17.76
C SER A 446 4.14 1.85 -17.53
N CYS A 447 3.55 1.24 -18.55
CA CYS A 447 2.64 0.09 -18.37
C CYS A 447 3.36 -1.14 -17.81
N THR A 448 2.72 -1.87 -16.89
CA THR A 448 3.35 -3.02 -16.21
C THR A 448 3.58 -4.24 -17.10
N THR A 449 2.90 -4.35 -18.25
CA THR A 449 3.01 -5.45 -19.22
C THR A 449 3.60 -4.99 -20.57
N PHE A 450 4.24 -5.92 -21.30
CA PHE A 450 5.05 -5.65 -22.51
C PHE A 450 4.26 -5.35 -23.78
N ASP A 451 2.96 -5.63 -23.81
CA ASP A 451 2.21 -5.52 -25.05
C ASP A 451 1.90 -4.05 -25.31
N ASP A 452 2.23 -3.61 -26.53
CA ASP A 452 2.04 -2.27 -27.05
C ASP A 452 0.61 -1.80 -26.76
N ALA A 453 0.40 -1.09 -25.66
CA ALA A 453 -0.89 -0.48 -25.33
C ALA A 453 -0.90 0.94 -25.95
N PRO A 454 -1.27 1.11 -27.24
CA PRO A 454 -1.10 2.38 -27.96
C PRO A 454 -1.87 3.53 -27.31
N VAL A 455 -2.95 3.22 -26.58
CA VAL A 455 -3.83 4.19 -25.94
C VAL A 455 -3.37 4.63 -24.53
N GLY A 456 -2.36 3.97 -23.96
CA GLY A 456 -1.90 4.20 -22.58
C GLY A 456 -2.23 3.03 -21.65
N CYS A 457 -1.89 3.14 -20.37
CA CYS A 457 -2.17 2.10 -19.38
C CYS A 457 -3.47 2.43 -18.63
N TRP A 458 -4.32 1.45 -18.39
CA TRP A 458 -5.52 1.57 -17.56
C TRP A 458 -5.64 0.38 -16.60
N GLY A 459 -6.62 0.43 -15.71
CA GLY A 459 -6.91 -0.69 -14.81
C GLY A 459 -5.67 -1.19 -14.06
N GLN A 460 -5.47 -2.50 -14.06
CA GLN A 460 -4.36 -3.16 -13.35
C GLN A 460 -2.98 -2.87 -13.96
N VAL A 461 -2.91 -2.38 -15.20
CA VAL A 461 -1.63 -2.08 -15.87
C VAL A 461 -1.16 -0.63 -15.68
N ARG A 462 -2.00 0.23 -15.09
CA ARG A 462 -1.64 1.61 -14.73
C ARG A 462 -0.57 1.62 -13.65
N ARG A 463 0.32 2.62 -13.67
CA ARG A 463 1.25 2.87 -12.56
C ARG A 463 0.73 3.92 -11.60
N GLN A 464 0.82 3.59 -10.32
CA GLN A 464 0.61 4.53 -9.24
C GLN A 464 1.69 4.31 -8.17
N SER A 465 2.13 5.42 -7.58
CA SER A 465 3.32 5.45 -6.73
C SER A 465 3.23 6.59 -5.71
N PRO A 466 3.72 6.41 -4.47
CA PRO A 466 3.81 7.51 -3.51
C PRO A 466 4.76 8.60 -4.01
N ALA A 467 4.47 9.86 -3.72
CA ALA A 467 5.26 11.02 -4.10
C ALA A 467 5.66 11.82 -2.85
N PRO A 468 6.95 11.86 -2.44
CA PRO A 468 8.11 11.44 -3.19
C PRO A 468 8.26 9.92 -3.24
N ASN A 469 8.86 9.44 -4.33
CA ASN A 469 8.99 8.02 -4.65
C ASN A 469 10.03 7.32 -3.74
N ALA A 470 9.66 7.04 -2.49
CA ALA A 470 10.51 6.46 -1.46
C ALA A 470 9.89 5.15 -0.95
N PRO A 471 10.53 3.98 -1.18
CA PRO A 471 9.97 2.69 -0.78
C PRO A 471 9.86 2.64 0.73
N ASP A 472 8.82 1.95 1.23
CA ASP A 472 8.66 1.71 2.66
C ASP A 472 8.74 3.04 3.44
N SER A 473 8.05 4.08 2.97
CA SER A 473 8.12 5.41 3.57
C SER A 473 6.75 6.06 3.68
N LEU A 474 6.62 6.88 4.72
CA LEU A 474 5.47 7.75 4.95
C LEU A 474 5.76 9.19 4.49
N ASP A 475 6.85 9.40 3.74
CA ASP A 475 7.26 10.75 3.34
C ASP A 475 6.28 11.40 2.34
N SER A 476 5.39 10.63 1.72
CA SER A 476 4.25 11.09 0.91
C SER A 476 3.04 11.52 1.73
N LEU A 477 3.00 11.22 3.03
CA LEU A 477 1.99 11.70 3.98
C LEU A 477 2.48 12.97 4.68
N LEU A 478 1.92 14.11 4.28
CA LEU A 478 2.30 15.43 4.76
C LEU A 478 1.40 15.88 5.92
N GLY A 479 1.97 16.02 7.11
CA GLY A 479 1.27 16.62 8.25
C GLY A 479 1.26 18.15 8.19
N VAL A 480 0.52 18.80 9.09
CA VAL A 480 0.51 20.27 9.21
C VAL A 480 1.92 20.81 9.46
N GLY A 481 2.35 21.76 8.63
CA GLY A 481 3.67 22.37 8.63
C GLY A 481 4.69 21.63 7.76
N ASP A 482 4.37 20.44 7.27
CA ASP A 482 5.22 19.74 6.31
C ASP A 482 5.06 20.30 4.89
N ALA A 483 6.12 20.15 4.11
CA ALA A 483 6.14 20.48 2.71
C ALA A 483 7.08 19.55 1.94
N VAL A 484 6.73 19.26 0.70
CA VAL A 484 7.53 18.50 -0.25
C VAL A 484 7.63 19.25 -1.58
N SER A 485 8.77 19.11 -2.24
CA SER A 485 8.93 19.51 -3.63
C SER A 485 9.05 18.23 -4.44
N VAL A 486 8.09 17.98 -5.32
CA VAL A 486 8.02 16.77 -6.15
C VAL A 486 7.61 17.18 -7.54
N ALA A 487 8.27 16.62 -8.56
CA ALA A 487 7.94 16.87 -9.96
C ALA A 487 7.83 18.37 -10.31
N GLY A 488 8.72 19.23 -9.81
CA GLY A 488 8.70 20.67 -10.11
C GLY A 488 7.63 21.50 -9.38
N VAL A 489 6.72 20.88 -8.62
CA VAL A 489 5.74 21.59 -7.77
C VAL A 489 6.13 21.49 -6.29
N ARG A 490 5.74 22.50 -5.50
CA ARG A 490 5.85 22.49 -4.04
C ARG A 490 4.46 22.35 -3.43
N ILE A 491 4.28 21.35 -2.59
CA ILE A 491 3.04 21.07 -1.87
C ILE A 491 3.33 21.28 -0.38
N ALA A 492 2.52 22.10 0.29
CA ALA A 492 2.68 22.43 1.71
C ALA A 492 1.34 22.37 2.44
N VAL A 493 1.29 21.66 3.57
CA VAL A 493 0.09 21.62 4.41
C VAL A 493 0.19 22.74 5.44
N THR A 494 -0.58 23.80 5.20
CA THR A 494 -0.47 25.08 5.93
C THR A 494 -1.29 25.13 7.21
N GLY A 495 -2.32 24.30 7.34
CA GLY A 495 -3.20 24.30 8.51
C GLY A 495 -4.15 23.11 8.52
N ARG A 496 -4.87 22.95 9.64
CA ARG A 496 -5.94 21.98 9.81
C ARG A 496 -7.10 22.61 10.59
N SER A 497 -8.33 22.30 10.21
CA SER A 497 -9.56 22.70 10.89
C SER A 497 -10.50 21.50 10.95
N GLY A 498 -10.70 20.93 12.15
CA GLY A 498 -11.35 19.62 12.28
C GLY A 498 -10.53 18.56 11.54
N ASP A 499 -11.18 17.76 10.69
CA ASP A 499 -10.50 16.75 9.85
C ASP A 499 -10.08 17.28 8.47
N ARG A 500 -10.21 18.59 8.24
CA ARG A 500 -9.86 19.23 6.97
C ARG A 500 -8.49 19.86 7.00
N PHE A 501 -7.78 19.78 5.89
CA PHE A 501 -6.41 20.27 5.72
C PHE A 501 -6.34 21.39 4.70
N ALA A 502 -5.68 22.50 5.05
CA ALA A 502 -5.40 23.59 4.14
C ALA A 502 -4.08 23.33 3.42
N VAL A 503 -4.11 23.16 2.10
CA VAL A 503 -2.97 22.73 1.27
C VAL A 503 -2.63 23.81 0.26
N ARG A 504 -1.40 24.32 0.33
CA ARG A 504 -0.86 25.24 -0.67
C ARG A 504 -0.08 24.45 -1.71
N VAL A 505 -0.38 24.70 -2.98
CA VAL A 505 0.37 24.19 -4.13
C VAL A 505 1.00 25.39 -4.83
N ASP A 506 2.32 25.37 -5.00
CA ASP A 506 3.10 26.35 -5.77
C ASP A 506 3.75 25.66 -6.98
N GLY A 507 3.57 26.23 -8.17
CA GLY A 507 3.92 25.66 -9.47
C GLY A 507 2.68 25.16 -10.20
N GLU A 508 2.51 25.53 -11.47
CA GLU A 508 1.27 25.29 -12.23
C GLU A 508 1.13 23.82 -12.70
N ARG A 509 2.24 23.17 -13.04
CA ARG A 509 2.26 21.81 -13.59
C ARG A 509 3.35 20.97 -12.95
N ALA A 510 3.06 19.69 -12.79
CA ALA A 510 4.05 18.69 -12.41
C ALA A 510 4.87 18.25 -13.63
N HIS A 511 6.09 17.79 -13.39
CA HIS A 511 7.01 17.26 -14.38
C HIS A 511 7.77 16.06 -13.81
N PHE A 512 7.47 14.86 -14.28
CA PHE A 512 8.20 13.65 -13.91
C PHE A 512 8.37 12.70 -15.10
N ASP A 513 9.52 12.03 -15.14
CA ASP A 513 9.82 10.97 -16.10
C ASP A 513 8.82 9.80 -15.96
N PRO A 514 8.60 9.01 -17.02
CA PRO A 514 7.81 7.78 -16.94
C PRO A 514 8.16 6.94 -15.71
N LEU A 515 7.14 6.54 -14.95
CA LEU A 515 7.33 5.63 -13.82
C LEU A 515 7.76 4.26 -14.35
N LEU A 516 8.82 3.70 -13.76
CA LEU A 516 9.33 2.39 -14.17
C LEU A 516 8.23 1.33 -14.03
N PRO A 517 7.98 0.52 -15.06
CA PRO A 517 6.99 -0.55 -14.99
C PRO A 517 7.47 -1.67 -14.07
N ALA A 518 6.51 -2.43 -13.53
CA ALA A 518 6.78 -3.53 -12.60
C ALA A 518 7.73 -4.59 -13.19
N LEU A 519 7.59 -4.87 -14.47
CA LEU A 519 8.35 -5.92 -15.14
C LEU A 519 9.83 -5.57 -15.33
N CYS A 520 10.16 -4.27 -15.45
CA CYS A 520 11.55 -3.80 -15.37
C CYS A 520 12.20 -4.05 -14.01
N LEU A 521 11.41 -4.44 -13.01
CA LEU A 521 11.90 -4.84 -11.72
C LEU A 521 12.29 -6.31 -11.64
N LEU A 522 11.74 -7.16 -12.48
CA LEU A 522 12.03 -8.60 -12.48
C LEU A 522 13.17 -8.95 -13.44
N ALA A 523 13.39 -8.14 -14.47
CA ALA A 523 14.47 -8.34 -15.45
C ALA A 523 15.14 -7.01 -15.86
N PRO A 524 16.11 -6.50 -15.08
CA PRO A 524 16.78 -5.22 -15.35
C PRO A 524 17.44 -5.16 -16.74
N ASP A 525 18.00 -6.29 -17.18
CA ASP A 525 18.69 -6.42 -18.46
C ASP A 525 17.75 -6.24 -19.65
N VAL A 526 16.46 -6.54 -19.49
CA VAL A 526 15.44 -6.36 -20.54
C VAL A 526 15.13 -4.87 -20.75
N CYS A 527 15.22 -4.05 -19.70
CA CYS A 527 14.88 -2.63 -19.77
C CYS A 527 16.05 -1.71 -20.13
N GLY A 528 17.29 -2.19 -20.03
CA GLY A 528 18.47 -1.47 -20.55
C GLY A 528 18.37 -1.18 -22.06
N ALA A 529 17.61 -1.99 -22.81
CA ALA A 529 17.34 -1.79 -24.23
C ALA A 529 16.29 -0.69 -24.51
N LEU A 530 15.36 -0.44 -23.58
CA LEU A 530 14.28 0.54 -23.73
C LEU A 530 14.69 1.98 -23.36
N GLN A 531 15.83 2.15 -22.68
CA GLN A 531 16.42 3.47 -22.37
C GLN A 531 17.34 4.00 -23.47
N GLY A 532 17.38 3.35 -24.65
CA GLY A 532 18.02 3.93 -25.82
C GLY A 532 17.38 5.27 -26.20
N PRO A 533 18.10 6.19 -26.86
CA PRO A 533 17.50 7.42 -27.34
C PRO A 533 16.31 7.08 -28.23
N LEU A 534 15.13 7.57 -27.87
CA LEU A 534 13.94 7.49 -28.72
C LEU A 534 14.31 7.97 -30.13
N PRO A 535 13.93 7.26 -31.21
CA PRO A 535 14.13 7.78 -32.56
C PRO A 535 13.42 9.12 -32.66
N GLY A 536 14.19 10.15 -33.01
CA GLY A 536 13.74 11.54 -33.09
C GLY A 536 12.90 11.87 -34.31
#